data_AF-A0A1C5QB16-F1
#
_entry.id   AF-A0A1C5QB16-F1
#
_cell.length_a   1.000
_cell.length_b   1.000
_cell.length_c   1.000
_cell.angle_alpha   90.00
_cell.angle_beta   90.00
_cell.angle_gamma   90.00
#
_symmetry.space_group_name_H-M   'P 1'
#
loop_
_entity.id
_entity.type
_entity.pdbx_description
1 polymer ?
#
loop_
_entity_poly.entity_id
_entity_poly.type
_entity_poly.pdbx_seq_one_letter_code
_entity_poly.pdbx_strand_id
1 'polypeptide(L)'
;MLKYIYENFDVFKLIFCHSAGTEYEHYFDELAETEEKYYREFVKQFSRRENMVSDFFVHVICRTGWSYIYEVISHDLSYDEAQIFMKSIREFCFAGWGKVLGQNYEDLGL
;
A
#
# COMPACT_ATOMS: atom_id res chain seq x y z
N MET A 1 -2.16 9.48 -5.74
CA MET A 1 -2.79 8.16 -5.92
C MET A 1 -4.28 8.20 -5.58
N LEU A 2 -4.70 8.36 -4.32
CA LEU A 2 -6.14 8.34 -3.95
C LEU A 2 -7.04 9.27 -4.80
N LYS A 3 -6.63 10.52 -5.03
CA LYS A 3 -7.36 11.47 -5.90
C LYS A 3 -7.58 10.92 -7.32
N TYR A 4 -6.55 10.33 -7.92
CA TYR A 4 -6.63 9.77 -9.27
C TYR A 4 -7.59 8.57 -9.34
N ILE A 5 -7.60 7.75 -8.29
CA ILE A 5 -8.55 6.63 -8.16
C ILE A 5 -9.98 7.17 -8.15
N TYR A 6 -10.26 8.21 -7.36
CA TYR A 6 -11.60 8.80 -7.27
C TYR A 6 -12.03 9.56 -8.53
N GLU A 7 -11.09 10.16 -9.26
CA GLU A 7 -11.37 10.73 -10.59
C GLU A 7 -11.75 9.67 -11.63
N ASN A 8 -11.40 8.40 -11.40
CA ASN A 8 -11.67 7.26 -12.28
C ASN A 8 -12.38 6.11 -11.52
N PHE A 9 -13.22 6.44 -10.55
CA PHE A 9 -13.69 5.48 -9.54
C PHE A 9 -14.34 4.23 -10.14
N ASP A 10 -15.23 4.42 -11.13
CA ASP A 10 -15.93 3.33 -11.80
C ASP A 10 -14.97 2.37 -12.52
N VAL A 11 -13.89 2.90 -13.11
CA VAL A 11 -12.87 2.09 -13.79
C VAL A 11 -12.14 1.22 -12.77
N PHE A 12 -11.70 1.81 -11.66
CA PHE A 12 -11.03 1.06 -10.60
C PHE A 12 -11.97 0.04 -9.94
N LYS A 13 -13.25 0.36 -9.78
CA LYS A 13 -14.26 -0.57 -9.26
C LYS A 13 -14.48 -1.76 -10.20
N LEU A 14 -14.54 -1.53 -11.51
CA LEU A 14 -14.60 -2.61 -12.50
C LEU A 14 -13.36 -3.52 -12.42
N ILE A 15 -12.18 -2.92 -12.41
CA ILE A 15 -10.91 -3.65 -12.37
C ILE A 15 -10.78 -4.45 -11.07
N PHE A 16 -11.15 -3.89 -9.92
CA PHE A 16 -10.94 -4.55 -8.64
C PHE A 16 -12.06 -5.51 -8.23
N CYS A 17 -13.31 -5.22 -8.59
CA CYS A 17 -14.46 -5.98 -8.10
C CYS A 17 -15.09 -6.89 -9.18
N HIS A 18 -14.79 -6.65 -10.46
CA HIS A 18 -15.52 -7.28 -11.58
C HIS A 18 -14.62 -7.82 -12.70
N SER A 19 -13.30 -7.88 -12.51
CA SER A 19 -12.35 -8.32 -13.54
C SER A 19 -12.14 -9.83 -13.62
N ALA A 20 -12.65 -10.62 -12.67
CA ALA A 20 -12.45 -12.07 -12.64
C ALA A 20 -12.89 -12.73 -13.95
N GLY A 21 -12.02 -13.55 -14.56
CA GLY A 21 -12.26 -14.18 -15.86
C GLY A 21 -12.13 -13.26 -17.07
N THR A 22 -11.64 -12.04 -16.89
CA THR A 22 -11.24 -11.12 -17.97
C THR A 22 -9.72 -11.05 -18.06
N GLU A 23 -9.17 -10.44 -19.12
CA GLU A 23 -7.73 -10.19 -19.24
C GLU A 23 -7.15 -9.32 -18.10
N TYR A 24 -8.00 -8.63 -17.34
CA TYR A 24 -7.62 -7.76 -16.23
C TYR A 24 -7.66 -8.44 -14.86
N GLU A 25 -7.98 -9.74 -14.79
CA GLU A 25 -8.12 -10.45 -13.50
C GLU A 25 -6.84 -10.42 -12.65
N HIS A 26 -5.67 -10.32 -13.29
CA HIS A 26 -4.36 -10.27 -12.63
C HIS A 26 -3.84 -8.85 -12.39
N TYR A 27 -4.58 -7.81 -12.77
CA TYR A 27 -4.10 -6.43 -12.69
C TYR A 27 -3.75 -6.00 -11.26
N PHE A 28 -4.48 -6.51 -10.26
CA PHE A 28 -4.16 -6.27 -8.84
C PHE A 28 -2.79 -6.86 -8.46
N ASP A 29 -2.50 -8.08 -8.90
CA ASP A 29 -1.23 -8.75 -8.64
C ASP A 29 -0.07 -7.99 -9.32
N GLU A 30 -0.26 -7.56 -10.57
CA GLU A 30 0.74 -6.77 -11.32
C GLU A 30 1.07 -5.42 -10.65
N LEU A 31 0.05 -4.74 -10.13
CA LEU A 31 0.23 -3.50 -9.38
C LEU A 31 1.03 -3.74 -8.09
N ALA A 32 0.68 -4.78 -7.33
CA ALA A 32 1.40 -5.15 -6.11
C ALA A 32 2.86 -5.52 -6.40
N GLU A 33 3.12 -6.33 -7.44
CA GLU A 33 4.47 -6.70 -7.86
C GLU A 33 5.32 -5.50 -8.31
N THR A 34 4.68 -4.53 -8.97
CA THR A 34 5.35 -3.27 -9.34
C THR A 34 5.77 -2.51 -8.09
N GLU A 35 4.88 -2.38 -7.09
CA GLU A 35 5.20 -1.73 -5.83
C GLU A 35 6.28 -2.47 -5.03
N GLU A 36 6.25 -3.81 -5.02
CA GLU A 36 7.26 -4.63 -4.35
C GLU A 36 8.67 -4.32 -4.82
N LYS A 37 8.87 -4.11 -6.12
CA LYS A 37 10.20 -3.75 -6.68
C LYS A 37 10.73 -2.46 -6.06
N TYR A 38 9.88 -1.44 -5.91
CA TYR A 38 10.26 -0.18 -5.27
C TYR A 38 10.51 -0.34 -3.78
N TYR A 39 9.69 -1.11 -3.07
CA TYR A 39 9.86 -1.34 -1.64
C TYR A 39 11.12 -2.14 -1.30
N ARG A 40 11.53 -3.06 -2.16
CA ARG A 40 12.81 -3.79 -2.01
C ARG A 40 14.00 -2.83 -2.05
N GLU A 41 14.01 -1.90 -3.01
CA GLU A 41 15.06 -0.88 -3.09
C GLU A 41 15.01 0.10 -1.92
N PHE A 42 13.81 0.50 -1.49
CA PHE A 42 13.60 1.32 -0.29
C PHE A 42 14.18 0.65 0.97
N VAL A 43 13.85 -0.62 1.21
CA VAL A 43 14.37 -1.37 2.36
C VAL A 43 15.89 -1.47 2.31
N LYS A 44 16.48 -1.75 1.14
CA LYS A 44 17.95 -1.80 0.97
C LYS A 44 18.61 -0.47 1.32
N GLN A 45 17.99 0.65 0.94
CA GLN A 45 18.55 1.98 1.14
C GLN A 45 18.43 2.47 2.59
N PHE A 46 17.32 2.17 3.26
CA PHE A 46 16.98 2.79 4.55
C PHE A 46 17.07 1.86 5.76
N SER A 47 17.24 0.55 5.56
CA SER A 47 17.43 -0.39 6.66
C SER A 47 18.80 -0.18 7.31
N ARG A 48 18.82 -0.03 8.64
CA ARG A 48 20.08 0.11 9.41
C ARG A 48 20.93 -1.16 9.47
N ARG A 49 20.37 -2.31 9.09
CA ARG A 49 21.05 -3.60 9.08
C ARG A 49 20.66 -4.37 7.82
N GLU A 50 21.62 -5.05 7.21
CA GLU A 50 21.34 -6.01 6.15
C GLU A 50 20.40 -7.11 6.67
N ASN A 51 19.44 -7.53 5.83
CA ASN A 51 18.49 -8.63 6.09
C ASN A 51 17.53 -8.42 7.28
N MET A 52 17.34 -7.19 7.76
CA MET A 52 16.39 -6.93 8.85
C MET A 52 14.92 -7.05 8.43
N VAL A 53 14.66 -6.86 7.13
CA VAL A 53 13.33 -7.00 6.53
C VAL A 53 13.43 -8.07 5.45
N SER A 54 12.58 -9.09 5.55
CA SER A 54 12.57 -10.18 4.57
C SER A 54 11.79 -9.79 3.32
N ASP A 55 12.15 -10.41 2.19
CA ASP A 55 11.41 -10.26 0.94
C ASP A 55 9.93 -10.64 1.07
N PHE A 56 9.63 -11.67 1.87
CA PHE A 56 8.27 -12.09 2.16
C PHE A 56 7.49 -11.02 2.94
N PHE A 57 8.15 -10.31 3.85
CA PHE A 57 7.52 -9.20 4.56
C PHE A 57 7.13 -8.08 3.57
N VAL A 58 8.04 -7.71 2.67
CA VAL A 58 7.75 -6.69 1.63
C VAL A 58 6.56 -7.11 0.77
N HIS A 59 6.56 -8.36 0.30
CA HIS A 59 5.45 -8.94 -0.46
C HIS A 59 4.09 -8.79 0.25
N VAL A 60 4.02 -9.19 1.52
CA VAL A 60 2.77 -9.10 2.30
C VAL A 60 2.34 -7.65 2.51
N ILE A 61 3.27 -6.73 2.80
CA ILE A 61 2.93 -5.33 3.04
C ILE A 61 2.41 -4.65 1.77
N CYS A 62 3.04 -4.88 0.61
CA CYS A 62 2.57 -4.30 -0.66
C CYS A 62 1.16 -4.80 -1.01
N ARG A 63 0.90 -6.11 -0.89
CA ARG A 63 -0.46 -6.66 -1.10
C ARG A 63 -1.48 -6.06 -0.14
N THR A 64 -1.11 -5.95 1.14
CA THR A 64 -1.98 -5.37 2.17
C THR A 64 -2.29 -3.89 1.89
N GLY A 65 -1.31 -3.13 1.39
CA GLY A 65 -1.49 -1.74 0.97
C GLY A 65 -2.57 -1.60 -0.11
N TRP A 66 -2.57 -2.47 -1.11
CA TRP A 66 -3.61 -2.50 -2.13
C TRP A 66 -4.95 -3.02 -1.61
N SER A 67 -4.96 -3.94 -0.63
CA SER A 67 -6.21 -4.35 0.03
C SER A 67 -6.93 -3.18 0.70
N TYR A 68 -6.22 -2.21 1.29
CA TYR A 68 -6.87 -1.01 1.84
C TYR A 68 -7.61 -0.20 0.76
N ILE A 69 -7.03 -0.08 -0.43
CA ILE A 69 -7.65 0.60 -1.56
C ILE A 69 -8.85 -0.19 -2.07
N TYR A 70 -8.73 -1.52 -2.16
CA TYR A 70 -9.84 -2.41 -2.49
C TYR A 70 -11.03 -2.23 -1.52
N GLU A 71 -10.78 -2.21 -0.20
CA GLU A 71 -11.82 -2.03 0.81
C GLU A 71 -12.54 -0.69 0.65
N VAL A 72 -11.79 0.40 0.44
CA VAL A 72 -12.33 1.74 0.18
C VAL A 72 -13.27 1.75 -1.03
N ILE A 73 -12.87 1.10 -2.12
CA ILE A 73 -13.64 1.09 -3.38
C ILE A 73 -14.83 0.14 -3.31
N SER A 74 -14.64 -1.07 -2.78
CA SER A 74 -15.69 -2.09 -2.69
C SER A 74 -16.83 -1.69 -1.74
N HIS A 75 -16.55 -0.86 -0.74
CA HIS A 75 -17.54 -0.34 0.20
C HIS A 75 -18.08 1.04 -0.17
N ASP A 76 -17.74 1.57 -1.36
CA ASP A 76 -18.26 2.84 -1.87
C ASP A 76 -18.05 4.04 -0.90
N LEU A 77 -16.91 4.08 -0.21
CA LEU A 77 -16.57 5.20 0.68
C LEU A 77 -16.52 6.50 -0.13
N SER A 78 -17.04 7.59 0.44
CA SER A 78 -16.86 8.91 -0.16
C SER A 78 -15.39 9.33 -0.16
N TYR A 79 -15.03 10.29 -1.02
CA TYR A 79 -13.66 10.78 -1.10
C TYR A 79 -13.16 11.33 0.25
N ASP A 80 -14.00 12.07 0.96
CA ASP A 80 -13.63 12.67 2.25
C ASP A 80 -13.40 11.58 3.32
N GLU A 81 -14.26 10.56 3.38
CA GLU A 81 -14.09 9.42 4.29
C GLU A 81 -12.82 8.63 3.96
N ALA A 82 -12.57 8.36 2.68
CA ALA A 82 -11.37 7.67 2.24
C ALA A 82 -10.10 8.47 2.54
N GLN A 83 -10.13 9.80 2.42
CA GLN A 83 -9.00 10.65 2.80
C GLN A 83 -8.67 10.52 4.29
N ILE A 84 -9.70 10.54 5.15
CA ILE A 84 -9.53 10.37 6.60
C ILE A 84 -8.96 8.99 6.90
N PHE A 85 -9.53 7.94 6.33
CA PHE A 85 -9.07 6.56 6.50
C PHE A 85 -7.62 6.38 6.04
N MET A 86 -7.28 6.82 4.83
CA MET A 86 -5.93 6.70 4.26
C MET A 86 -4.90 7.54 5.03
N LYS A 87 -5.34 8.61 5.70
CA LYS A 87 -4.47 9.35 6.63
C LYS A 87 -4.10 8.49 7.84
N SER A 88 -5.07 7.83 8.47
CA SER A 88 -4.81 6.92 9.60
C SER A 88 -3.93 5.73 9.21
N ILE A 89 -4.19 5.11 8.04
CA ILE A 89 -3.34 4.02 7.52
C ILE A 89 -1.89 4.48 7.32
N ARG A 90 -1.69 5.68 6.74
CA ARG A 90 -0.35 6.23 6.55
C ARG A 90 0.38 6.47 7.86
N GLU A 91 -0.29 7.00 8.88
CA GLU A 91 0.31 7.20 10.21
C GLU A 91 0.70 5.86 10.85
N PHE A 92 -0.17 4.86 10.76
CA PHE A 92 0.10 3.49 11.23
C PHE A 92 1.30 2.87 10.50
N CYS A 93 1.31 2.91 9.16
CA CYS A 93 2.40 2.37 8.36
C CYS A 93 3.72 3.11 8.62
N PHE A 94 3.70 4.43 8.78
CA PHE A 94 4.90 5.21 9.06
C PHE A 94 5.53 4.81 10.40
N ALA A 95 4.73 4.69 11.45
CA ALA A 95 5.21 4.22 12.75
C ALA A 95 5.75 2.78 12.68
N GLY A 96 5.05 1.89 11.96
CA GLY A 96 5.47 0.51 11.72
C GLY A 96 6.80 0.43 10.99
N TRP A 97 6.96 1.14 9.87
CA TRP A 97 8.20 1.18 9.09
C TRP A 97 9.36 1.80 9.87
N GLY A 98 9.13 2.84 10.65
CA GLY A 98 10.16 3.40 11.53
C GLY A 98 10.75 2.33 12.46
N LYS A 99 9.88 1.51 13.06
CA LYS A 99 10.31 0.40 13.91
C LYS A 99 10.99 -0.73 13.12
N VAL A 100 10.40 -1.15 12.00
CA VAL A 100 10.89 -2.26 11.16
C VAL A 100 12.24 -1.95 10.51
N LEU A 101 12.52 -0.69 10.18
CA LEU A 101 13.80 -0.22 9.64
C LEU A 101 14.82 0.12 10.74
N GLY A 102 14.45 -0.05 12.01
CA GLY A 102 15.35 0.14 13.16
C GLY A 102 15.64 1.61 13.45
N GLN A 103 14.80 2.54 12.99
CA GLN A 103 14.92 3.95 13.37
C GLN A 103 14.59 4.10 14.86
N ASN A 104 15.40 4.85 15.60
CA ASN A 104 15.13 5.11 17.01
C ASN A 104 14.08 6.22 17.09
N TYR A 105 13.17 6.13 18.05
CA TYR A 105 12.18 7.17 18.33
C TYR A 105 12.84 8.54 18.66
N GLU A 106 14.10 8.53 19.10
CA GLU A 106 14.92 9.72 19.36
C GLU A 106 15.32 10.48 18.08
N ASP A 107 15.35 9.82 16.92
CA ASP A 107 15.65 10.45 15.64
C ASP A 107 14.41 11.11 15.00
N LEU A 108 13.22 10.86 15.56
CA LEU A 108 11.92 11.31 15.02
C LEU A 108 11.42 12.62 15.66
N GLY A 109 12.16 13.21 16.60
CA GLY A 109 11.84 14.52 17.17
C GLY A 109 10.43 14.62 17.78
N LEU A 110 9.98 13.54 18.44
CA LEU A 110 8.74 13.50 19.23
C LEU A 110 9.04 13.55 20.72
#